data_AF-A0A377XEW6-F1
#
_entry.id   AF-A0A377XEW6-F1
#
_cell.length_a   1.000
_cell.length_b   1.000
_cell.length_c   1.000
_cell.angle_alpha   90.00
_cell.angle_beta   90.00
_cell.angle_gamma   90.00
#
_symmetry.space_group_name_H-M   'P 1'
#
loop_
_entity.id
_entity.type
_entity.pdbx_description
1 polymer ?
#
loop_
_entity_poly.entity_id
_entity_poly.type
_entity_poly.pdbx_seq_one_letter_code
_entity_poly.pdbx_strand_id
1 'polypeptide(L)' 'MKFIIKLFPEITIKSQSVRLRFIKILTGNIRNVLKNYDETLAVVRHWDHIEVRAKR' A
#
# COMPACT_ATOMS: atom_id res chain seq x y z
N MET A 1 -8.97 12.25 4.62
CA MET A 1 -9.47 11.76 3.31
C MET A 1 -9.03 10.32 3.09
N LYS A 2 -9.79 9.54 2.31
CA LYS A 2 -9.52 8.11 2.06
C LYS A 2 -9.15 7.89 0.59
N PHE A 3 -8.00 7.26 0.35
CA PHE A 3 -7.53 6.86 -0.98
C PHE A 3 -7.32 5.35 -1.04
N ILE A 4 -7.76 4.72 -2.13
CA ILE A 4 -7.64 3.29 -2.37
C ILE A 4 -6.69 3.07 -3.55
N ILE A 5 -5.64 2.29 -3.31
CA ILE A 5 -4.66 1.85 -4.30
C ILE A 5 -4.97 0.39 -4.61
N LYS A 6 -5.49 0.12 -5.82
CA LYS A 6 -5.72 -1.24 -6.31
C LYS A 6 -4.39 -1.89 -6.70
N LEU A 7 -4.29 -3.19 -6.43
CA LEU A 7 -3.12 -3.97 -6.83
C LEU A 7 -3.17 -4.27 -8.33
N PHE A 8 -2.00 -4.19 -8.96
CA PHE A 8 -1.83 -4.55 -10.36
C PHE A 8 -1.98 -6.06 -10.58
N PRO A 9 -2.53 -6.51 -11.74
CA PRO A 9 -2.67 -7.93 -12.07
C PRO A 9 -1.38 -8.75 -11.92
N GLU A 10 -0.23 -8.13 -12.15
CA GLU A 10 1.11 -8.68 -12.02
C GLU A 10 1.45 -9.10 -10.59
N ILE A 11 0.78 -8.52 -9.60
CA ILE A 11 0.89 -8.87 -8.17
C ILE A 11 -0.16 -9.93 -7.80
N THR A 12 -1.39 -9.80 -8.31
CA THR A 12 -2.51 -10.68 -7.92
C THR A 12 -2.38 -12.08 -8.49
N ILE A 13 -1.80 -12.24 -9.69
CA ILE A 13 -1.59 -13.54 -10.34
C ILE A 13 -0.49 -14.40 -9.68
N LYS A 14 0.31 -13.83 -8.78
CA LYS A 14 1.43 -14.52 -8.13
C LYS A 14 0.97 -15.40 -6.96
N SER A 15 1.80 -16.38 -6.62
CA SER A 15 1.61 -17.21 -5.42
C SER A 15 1.48 -16.35 -4.16
N GLN A 16 0.85 -16.88 -3.11
CA GLN A 16 0.59 -16.13 -1.88
C GLN A 16 1.87 -15.55 -1.26
N SER A 17 2.95 -16.32 -1.18
CA SER A 17 4.23 -15.87 -0.60
C SER A 17 4.84 -14.71 -1.40
N VAL A 18 4.82 -14.79 -2.73
CA VAL A 18 5.32 -13.75 -3.62
C VAL A 18 4.44 -12.51 -3.54
N ARG A 19 3.12 -12.69 -3.59
CA ARG A 19 2.14 -11.60 -3.46
C ARG A 19 2.34 -10.83 -2.14
N LEU A 20 2.47 -11.53 -1.01
CA LEU A 20 2.70 -10.90 0.29
C LEU A 20 4.02 -10.10 0.33
N ARG A 21 5.09 -10.63 -0.27
CA ARG A 21 6.38 -9.93 -0.39
C ARG A 21 6.26 -8.66 -1.23
N PHE A 22 5.61 -8.76 -2.40
CA PHE A 22 5.41 -7.62 -3.30
C PHE A 22 4.58 -6.53 -2.64
N ILE A 23 3.46 -6.88 -2.01
CA ILE A 23 2.61 -5.91 -1.32
C ILE A 23 3.37 -5.27 -0.14
N LYS A 24 4.20 -6.03 0.59
CA LYS A 24 5.04 -5.48 1.68
C LYS A 24 6.01 -4.41 1.15
N ILE A 25 6.71 -4.70 0.04
CA ILE A 25 7.65 -3.76 -0.58
C ILE A 25 6.91 -2.51 -1.07
N LEU A 26 5.80 -2.69 -1.81
CA LEU A 26 4.98 -1.59 -2.32
C LEU A 26 4.47 -0.69 -1.19
N THR A 27 3.94 -1.28 -0.12
CA THR A 27 3.46 -0.54 1.06
C THR A 27 4.59 0.26 1.72
N GLY A 28 5.79 -0.32 1.82
CA GLY A 28 6.98 0.36 2.34
C GLY A 28 7.40 1.54 1.47
N ASN A 29 7.45 1.34 0.16
CA ASN A 29 7.80 2.39 -0.80
C ASN A 29 6.80 3.55 -0.76
N ILE A 30 5.49 3.26 -0.76
CA ILE A 30 4.45 4.28 -0.63
C ILE A 30 4.63 5.08 0.66
N ARG A 31 4.87 4.41 1.80
CA ARG A 31 5.10 5.09 3.08
C ARG A 31 6.32 6.01 3.02
N ASN A 32 7.43 5.55 2.44
CA ASN A 32 8.66 6.34 2.33
C ASN A 32 8.47 7.58 1.46
N VAL A 33 7.75 7.47 0.33
CA VAL A 33 7.45 8.61 -0.54
C VAL A 33 6.50 9.59 0.15
N LEU A 34 5.42 9.10 0.77
CA LEU A 34 4.41 9.95 1.41
C LEU A 34 4.93 10.66 2.67
N LYS A 35 5.91 10.08 3.37
CA LYS A 35 6.51 10.68 4.57
C LYS A 35 7.06 12.09 4.32
N ASN A 36 7.57 12.37 3.12
CA ASN A 36 8.11 13.69 2.76
C ASN A 36 7.02 14.76 2.58
N TYR A 37 5.76 14.36 2.43
CA TYR A 37 4.64 15.27 2.24
C TYR A 37 3.88 15.52 3.53
N ASP A 38 3.60 14.47 4.30
CA ASP A 38 2.83 14.56 5.54
C ASP A 38 3.05 13.30 6.41
N GLU A 39 3.59 13.50 7.61
CA GLU A 39 3.87 12.42 8.56
C GLU A 39 2.61 11.82 9.21
N THR A 40 1.46 12.48 9.07
CA THR A 40 0.18 12.03 9.64
C THR A 40 -0.54 11.01 8.75
N LEU A 41 -0.03 10.77 7.54
CA LEU A 41 -0.59 9.82 6.58
C LEU A 41 -0.38 8.37 7.04
N ALA A 42 -1.49 7.64 7.18
CA ALA A 42 -1.47 6.22 7.51
C ALA A 42 -1.66 5.37 6.24
N VAL A 43 -0.71 4.47 5.98
CA VAL A 43 -0.78 3.47 4.90
C VAL A 43 -1.13 2.10 5.49
N VAL A 44 -2.30 1.58 5.14
CA VAL A 44 -2.87 0.32 5.63
C VAL A 44 -2.96 -0.68 4.49
N ARG A 45 -2.53 -1.91 4.72
CA ARG A 45 -2.64 -3.01 3.77
C ARG A 45 -3.88 -3.84 4.06
N HIS A 46 -4.70 -4.06 3.05
CA HIS A 46 -5.81 -5.01 3.05
C HIS A 46 -5.47 -6.22 2.16
N TRP A 47 -6.40 -7.19 2.08
CA TRP A 47 -6.17 -8.44 1.35
C TRP A 47 -6.14 -8.25 -0.18
N ASP A 48 -6.86 -7.25 -0.70
CA ASP A 48 -7.03 -6.94 -2.12
C ASP A 48 -6.57 -5.54 -2.54
N HIS A 49 -6.35 -4.63 -1.58
CA HIS A 49 -5.94 -3.25 -1.85
C HIS A 49 -5.05 -2.65 -0.75
N ILE A 50 -4.45 -1.51 -1.03
CA ILE A 50 -3.77 -0.66 -0.04
C ILE A 50 -4.61 0.60 0.15
N GLU A 51 -4.78 1.03 1.39
CA GLU A 51 -5.52 2.23 1.75
C GLU A 51 -4.56 3.28 2.32
N VAL A 52 -4.70 4.52 1.85
CA VAL A 52 -4.00 5.68 2.42
C VAL A 52 -5.03 6.59 3.07
N ARG A 53 -4.85 6.86 4.36
CA ARG A 53 -5.71 7.72 5.17
C ARG A 53 -4.92 8.93 5.63
N ALA A 54 -5.42 10.12 5.31
CA ALA A 54 -4.96 11.33 6.00
C ALA A 54 -5.72 11.46 7.33
N LYS A 55 -4.98 11.51 8.44
CA LYS A 55 -5.55 11.99 9.71
C LYS A 55 -5.88 13.46 9.53
N ARG A 56 -7.10 13.84 9.91
CA ARG A 56 -7.48 15.24 10.00
C ARG A 56 -7.10 15.75 11.38
#